data_AF-A0A5P8WBN8-F1
#
_entry.id   AF-A0A5P8WBN8-F1
#
_cell.length_a   1.000
_cell.length_b   1.000
_cell.length_c   1.000
_cell.angle_alpha   90.00
_cell.angle_beta   90.00
_cell.angle_gamma   90.00
#
_symmetry.space_group_name_H-M   'P 1'
#
loop_
_entity.id
_entity.type
_entity.pdbx_description
1 polymer ?
#
loop_
_entity_poly.entity_id
_entity_poly.type
_entity_poly.pdbx_seq_one_letter_code
_entity_poly.pdbx_strand_id
1 'polypeptide(L)'
;MTVEAQIRAAIRDCVNRTSRKPFNWGGIQGYQQLSAIGEILRSLPCRAIDTDYLSILSVWVDQALINNLSVASDLEQAHQWLRQIADCLHYPKYSKTCKDDVTNVTDTSNSPLTSFQVRREMEELLEQFQPDPQHHPAQFALKKKLQRLWHKYGTNLLYCYDIPGLPPDNLKIESLFSNLRRHQRRISGRKSTAELRDFGQYQVLFIAENEKQLLEQIQQVPITEYKIQRRRLAMAEAPRQQKRRLHRNPVNTIQALVNQHQQLLTVLEFQALNTN
;
A
#
# COMPACT_ATOMS: atom_id res chain seq x y z
N MET A 1 -16.24 -26.57 24.42
CA MET A 1 -15.89 -25.20 24.86
C MET A 1 -14.71 -24.57 24.11
N THR A 2 -13.45 -24.95 24.35
CA THR A 2 -12.27 -24.32 23.67
C THR A 2 -12.18 -24.63 22.18
N VAL A 3 -12.45 -25.88 21.78
CA VAL A 3 -12.40 -26.31 20.36
C VAL A 3 -13.53 -25.67 19.54
N GLU A 4 -14.76 -25.61 20.06
CA GLU A 4 -15.88 -24.95 19.39
C GLU A 4 -15.66 -23.43 19.23
N ALA A 5 -14.99 -22.79 20.19
CA ALA A 5 -14.59 -21.40 20.08
C ALA A 5 -13.55 -21.20 18.96
N GLN A 6 -12.61 -22.12 18.79
CA GLN A 6 -11.64 -22.12 17.69
C GLN A 6 -12.33 -22.31 16.33
N ILE A 7 -13.29 -23.23 16.23
CA ILE A 7 -14.06 -23.45 14.99
C ILE A 7 -14.87 -22.18 14.64
N ARG A 8 -15.54 -21.55 15.62
CA ARG A 8 -16.23 -20.26 15.39
C ARG A 8 -15.30 -19.15 14.95
N ALA A 9 -14.12 -19.07 15.56
CA ALA A 9 -13.10 -18.09 15.17
C ALA A 9 -12.63 -18.33 13.74
N ALA A 10 -12.41 -19.59 13.34
CA ALA A 10 -12.04 -19.95 11.98
C ALA A 10 -13.12 -19.58 10.96
N ILE A 11 -14.39 -19.90 11.23
CA ILE A 11 -15.52 -19.51 10.36
C ILE A 11 -15.64 -17.98 10.27
N ARG A 12 -15.51 -17.28 11.41
CA ARG A 12 -15.52 -15.82 11.42
C ARG A 12 -14.38 -15.23 10.57
N ASP A 13 -13.18 -15.80 10.65
CA ASP A 13 -12.04 -15.38 9.83
C ASP A 13 -12.31 -15.60 8.34
N CYS A 14 -12.90 -16.74 7.96
CA CYS A 14 -13.30 -17.02 6.57
C CYS A 14 -14.22 -15.94 6.01
N VAL A 15 -15.26 -15.58 6.77
CA VAL A 15 -16.29 -14.62 6.33
C VAL A 15 -15.79 -13.18 6.33
N ASN A 16 -14.79 -12.85 7.16
CA ASN A 16 -14.23 -11.49 7.28
C ASN A 16 -12.86 -11.34 6.59
N ARG A 17 -12.48 -12.29 5.74
CA ARG A 17 -11.15 -12.30 5.13
C ARG A 17 -10.97 -11.12 4.19
N THR A 18 -10.01 -10.26 4.50
CA THR A 18 -9.70 -9.08 3.67
C THR A 18 -8.89 -9.47 2.44
N SER A 19 -9.15 -8.81 1.31
CA SER A 19 -8.31 -8.91 0.11
C SER A 19 -6.88 -8.35 0.37
N ARG A 20 -5.88 -8.96 -0.27
CA ARG A 20 -4.46 -8.57 -0.17
C ARG A 20 -3.85 -8.35 -1.55
N LYS A 21 -2.81 -7.53 -1.64
CA LYS A 21 -2.02 -7.35 -2.87
C LYS A 21 -1.06 -8.54 -3.10
N PRO A 22 -0.63 -8.79 -4.35
CA PRO A 22 -1.35 -8.48 -5.58
C PRO A 22 -2.49 -9.49 -5.77
N PHE A 23 -3.65 -9.02 -6.23
CA PHE A 23 -4.78 -9.84 -6.68
C PHE A 23 -5.22 -11.00 -5.75
N ASN A 24 -5.00 -10.95 -4.43
CA ASN A 24 -5.56 -11.96 -3.53
C ASN A 24 -6.93 -11.50 -3.06
N TRP A 25 -7.99 -12.10 -3.59
CA TRP A 25 -9.36 -11.75 -3.23
C TRP A 25 -9.80 -12.53 -1.99
N GLY A 26 -10.06 -11.80 -0.90
CA GLY A 26 -10.40 -12.38 0.40
C GLY A 26 -11.68 -13.21 0.34
N GLY A 27 -12.68 -12.78 -0.45
CA GLY A 27 -13.93 -13.51 -0.65
C GLY A 27 -13.75 -14.90 -1.26
N ILE A 28 -12.89 -15.06 -2.27
CA ILE A 28 -12.60 -16.37 -2.88
C ILE A 28 -11.90 -17.28 -1.87
N GLN A 29 -10.83 -16.78 -1.22
CA GLN A 29 -10.09 -17.56 -0.22
C GLN A 29 -10.97 -17.94 0.98
N GLY A 30 -11.84 -17.02 1.41
CA GLY A 30 -12.79 -17.23 2.50
C GLY A 30 -13.83 -18.30 2.14
N TYR A 31 -14.37 -18.27 0.93
CA TYR A 31 -15.30 -19.27 0.43
C TYR A 31 -14.66 -20.66 0.33
N GLN A 32 -13.46 -20.76 -0.25
CA GLN A 32 -12.70 -22.02 -0.34
C GLN A 32 -12.39 -22.60 1.05
N GLN A 33 -11.99 -21.75 2.00
CA GLN A 33 -11.73 -22.17 3.37
C GLN A 33 -13.01 -22.62 4.09
N LEU A 34 -14.14 -21.93 3.87
CA LEU A 34 -15.44 -22.33 4.41
C LEU A 34 -15.90 -23.67 3.81
N SER A 35 -15.65 -23.91 2.52
CA SER A 35 -15.93 -25.19 1.86
C SER A 35 -15.13 -26.33 2.49
N ALA A 36 -13.83 -26.13 2.72
CA ALA A 36 -12.98 -27.12 3.39
C ALA A 36 -13.44 -27.40 4.83
N ILE A 37 -13.88 -26.37 5.57
CA ILE A 37 -14.48 -26.54 6.90
C ILE A 37 -15.77 -27.37 6.80
N GLY A 38 -16.64 -27.06 5.85
CA GLY A 38 -17.90 -27.79 5.63
C GLY A 38 -17.69 -29.26 5.27
N GLU A 39 -16.70 -29.58 4.42
CA GLU A 39 -16.32 -30.97 4.11
C GLU A 39 -15.90 -31.75 5.37
N ILE A 40 -15.05 -31.15 6.21
CA ILE A 40 -14.61 -31.78 7.46
C ILE A 40 -15.81 -31.98 8.39
N LEU A 41 -16.67 -30.98 8.57
CA LEU A 41 -17.85 -31.07 9.44
C LEU A 41 -18.81 -32.17 8.98
N ARG A 42 -19.00 -32.35 7.67
CA ARG A 42 -19.82 -33.44 7.08
C ARG A 42 -19.22 -34.84 7.32
N SER A 43 -17.90 -34.95 7.44
CA SER A 43 -17.22 -36.24 7.63
C SER A 43 -17.15 -36.71 9.09
N LEU A 44 -17.61 -35.89 10.05
CA LEU A 44 -17.56 -36.24 11.47
C LEU A 44 -18.61 -37.33 11.82
N PRO A 45 -18.24 -38.40 12.55
CA PRO A 45 -19.20 -39.42 12.95
C PRO A 45 -20.18 -38.85 13.99
N CYS A 46 -21.48 -38.97 13.73
CA CYS A 46 -22.54 -38.63 14.68
C CYS A 46 -22.43 -39.52 15.92
N ARG A 47 -21.89 -39.01 17.03
CA ARG A 47 -21.87 -39.72 18.33
C ARG A 47 -22.91 -39.10 19.26
N ALA A 48 -23.81 -39.93 19.74
CA ALA A 48 -25.11 -39.59 20.36
C ALA A 48 -25.10 -38.72 21.64
N ILE A 49 -23.97 -38.16 22.10
CA ILE A 49 -23.92 -37.47 23.41
C ILE A 49 -23.31 -36.04 23.34
N ASP A 50 -22.60 -35.64 22.28
CA ASP A 50 -21.95 -34.31 22.23
C ASP A 50 -21.99 -33.59 20.85
N THR A 51 -22.79 -34.06 19.87
CA THR A 51 -22.71 -33.57 18.47
C THR A 51 -23.82 -32.60 18.02
N ASP A 52 -24.66 -32.08 18.90
CA ASP A 52 -25.76 -31.16 18.48
C ASP A 52 -25.21 -29.85 17.90
N TYR A 53 -24.19 -29.25 18.52
CA TYR A 53 -23.66 -27.98 18.06
C TYR A 53 -22.95 -28.09 16.69
N LEU A 54 -22.10 -29.10 16.49
CA LEU A 54 -21.34 -29.26 15.25
C LEU A 54 -22.22 -29.72 14.08
N SER A 55 -23.24 -30.54 14.34
CA SER A 55 -24.21 -30.95 13.32
C SER A 55 -25.06 -29.76 12.84
N ILE A 56 -25.58 -28.96 13.77
CA ILE A 56 -26.28 -27.72 13.44
C ILE A 56 -25.36 -26.76 12.67
N LEU A 57 -24.11 -26.63 13.11
CA LEU A 57 -23.13 -25.78 12.44
C LEU A 57 -22.84 -26.23 11.00
N SER A 58 -22.75 -27.55 10.75
CA SER A 58 -22.58 -28.10 9.40
C SER A 58 -23.73 -27.65 8.48
N VAL A 59 -24.98 -27.74 8.96
CA VAL A 59 -26.16 -27.31 8.19
C VAL A 59 -26.08 -25.83 7.83
N TRP A 60 -25.69 -24.96 8.77
CA TRP A 60 -25.55 -23.53 8.49
C TRP A 60 -24.40 -23.22 7.53
N VAL A 61 -23.28 -23.93 7.65
CA VAL A 61 -22.14 -23.79 6.73
C VAL A 61 -22.56 -24.23 5.32
N ASP A 62 -23.22 -25.37 5.18
CA ASP A 62 -23.69 -25.87 3.88
C ASP A 62 -24.71 -24.91 3.25
N GLN A 63 -25.66 -24.40 4.04
CA GLN A 63 -26.61 -23.40 3.56
C GLN A 63 -25.91 -22.12 3.09
N ALA A 64 -24.89 -21.66 3.83
CA ALA A 64 -24.11 -20.49 3.45
C ALA A 64 -23.31 -20.75 2.16
N LEU A 65 -22.75 -21.94 1.97
CA LEU A 65 -22.05 -22.32 0.74
C LEU A 65 -23.01 -22.34 -0.45
N ILE A 66 -24.16 -23.01 -0.32
CA ILE A 66 -25.19 -23.09 -1.38
C ILE A 66 -25.66 -21.69 -1.78
N ASN A 67 -25.98 -20.84 -0.81
CA ASN A 67 -26.47 -19.48 -1.08
C ASN A 67 -25.44 -18.61 -1.79
N ASN A 68 -24.15 -18.88 -1.61
CA ASN A 68 -23.07 -18.07 -2.19
C ASN A 68 -22.35 -18.75 -3.37
N LEU A 69 -22.75 -19.95 -3.78
CA LEU A 69 -22.08 -20.73 -4.82
C LEU A 69 -21.99 -19.97 -6.14
N SER A 70 -23.10 -19.38 -6.59
CA SER A 70 -23.17 -18.62 -7.85
C SER A 70 -22.25 -17.40 -7.81
N VAL A 71 -22.28 -16.65 -6.70
CA VAL A 71 -21.47 -15.45 -6.48
C VAL A 71 -19.98 -15.81 -6.39
N ALA A 72 -19.64 -16.89 -5.70
CA ALA A 72 -18.27 -17.38 -5.58
C ALA A 72 -17.71 -17.82 -6.94
N SER A 73 -18.50 -18.56 -7.72
CA SER A 73 -18.12 -18.97 -9.08
C SER A 73 -17.93 -17.78 -10.01
N ASP A 74 -18.82 -16.78 -9.95
CA ASP A 74 -18.70 -15.56 -10.75
C ASP A 74 -17.44 -14.76 -10.37
N LEU A 75 -17.15 -14.64 -9.08
CA LEU A 75 -15.92 -14.01 -8.59
C LEU A 75 -14.67 -14.79 -9.02
N GLU A 76 -14.68 -16.12 -8.98
CA GLU A 76 -13.54 -16.92 -9.41
C GLU A 76 -13.25 -16.73 -10.89
N GLN A 77 -14.28 -16.71 -11.74
CA GLN A 77 -14.12 -16.42 -13.16
C GLN A 77 -13.63 -14.99 -13.41
N ALA A 78 -14.19 -13.99 -12.72
CA ALA A 78 -13.70 -12.62 -12.78
C ALA A 78 -12.23 -12.51 -12.36
N HIS A 79 -11.80 -13.31 -11.39
CA HIS A 79 -10.41 -13.35 -10.93
C HIS A 79 -9.48 -13.96 -11.98
N GLN A 80 -9.91 -15.01 -12.69
CA GLN A 80 -9.16 -15.58 -13.80
C GLN A 80 -8.97 -14.58 -14.93
N TRP A 81 -10.03 -13.86 -15.31
CA TRP A 81 -9.92 -12.75 -16.27
C TRP A 81 -8.92 -11.69 -15.82
N LEU A 82 -8.97 -11.27 -14.56
CA LEU A 82 -8.02 -10.30 -14.02
C LEU A 82 -6.57 -10.79 -14.11
N ARG A 83 -6.32 -12.10 -13.90
CA ARG A 83 -4.99 -12.70 -14.06
C ARG A 83 -4.54 -12.70 -15.52
N GLN A 84 -5.40 -13.04 -16.46
CA GLN A 84 -5.09 -12.99 -17.89
C GLN A 84 -4.75 -11.56 -18.34
N ILE A 85 -5.50 -10.56 -17.86
CA ILE A 85 -5.21 -9.15 -18.11
C ILE A 85 -3.85 -8.76 -17.51
N ALA A 86 -3.55 -9.20 -16.29
CA ALA A 86 -2.26 -8.95 -15.67
C ALA A 86 -1.11 -9.61 -16.44
N ASP A 87 -1.31 -10.82 -16.95
CA ASP A 87 -0.34 -11.53 -17.79
C ASP A 87 -0.12 -10.81 -19.14
N CYS A 88 -1.18 -10.33 -19.81
CA CYS A 88 -1.10 -9.52 -21.02
C CYS A 88 -0.30 -8.22 -20.78
N LEU A 89 -0.52 -7.57 -19.63
CA LEU A 89 0.25 -6.39 -19.23
C LEU A 89 1.65 -6.73 -18.71
N HIS A 90 2.04 -8.00 -18.71
CA HIS A 90 3.33 -8.50 -18.21
C HIS A 90 3.60 -8.07 -16.76
N TYR A 91 2.54 -8.05 -15.95
CA TYR A 91 2.62 -7.69 -14.55
C TYR A 91 3.51 -8.69 -13.80
N PRO A 92 4.52 -8.23 -13.04
CA PRO A 92 5.48 -9.13 -12.41
C PRO A 92 4.82 -10.12 -11.45
N LYS A 93 5.09 -11.41 -11.66
CA LYS A 93 4.62 -12.50 -10.80
C LYS A 93 5.48 -12.54 -9.54
N TYR A 94 5.11 -11.75 -8.52
CA TYR A 94 5.76 -11.86 -7.21
C TYR A 94 5.36 -13.18 -6.56
N SER A 95 6.20 -14.20 -6.71
CA SER A 95 6.19 -15.35 -5.79
C SER A 95 6.58 -14.85 -4.40
N LYS A 96 5.97 -15.43 -3.36
CA LYS A 96 6.07 -15.00 -1.95
C LYS A 96 7.47 -15.19 -1.31
N THR A 97 8.51 -15.40 -2.09
CA THR A 97 9.88 -15.62 -1.61
C THR A 97 10.75 -14.40 -1.90
N CYS A 98 10.66 -13.39 -1.03
CA CYS A 98 11.71 -12.37 -0.93
C CYS A 98 11.94 -12.04 0.55
N LYS A 99 12.76 -12.87 1.18
CA LYS A 99 13.92 -12.34 1.90
C LYS A 99 15.12 -12.86 1.12
N ASP A 100 16.01 -11.94 0.79
CA ASP A 100 17.34 -12.20 0.25
C ASP A 100 17.33 -12.75 -1.19
N ASP A 101 17.45 -11.85 -2.17
CA ASP A 101 18.67 -11.82 -2.98
C ASP A 101 18.62 -10.68 -4.00
N VAL A 102 19.60 -9.78 -3.84
CA VAL A 102 20.05 -8.86 -4.88
C VAL A 102 20.91 -9.70 -5.83
N THR A 103 20.27 -10.45 -6.71
CA THR A 103 20.95 -11.05 -7.86
C THR A 103 20.04 -10.97 -9.07
N ASN A 104 20.41 -10.03 -9.96
CA ASN A 104 20.36 -10.16 -11.41
C ASN A 104 19.20 -10.99 -11.96
N VAL A 105 18.07 -10.32 -12.24
CA VAL A 105 17.16 -10.79 -13.30
C VAL A 105 17.77 -10.36 -14.62
N THR A 106 18.86 -11.01 -15.01
CA THR A 106 19.14 -11.29 -16.41
C THR A 106 18.49 -12.64 -16.72
N ASP A 107 17.93 -12.75 -17.92
CA ASP A 107 17.38 -13.96 -18.54
C ASP A 107 15.87 -14.15 -18.40
N THR A 108 15.15 -13.41 -19.24
CA THR A 108 14.35 -14.09 -20.26
C THR A 108 14.54 -13.37 -21.58
N SER A 109 15.22 -14.05 -22.50
CA SER A 109 15.18 -13.88 -23.94
C SER A 109 13.75 -13.62 -24.44
N ASN A 110 13.34 -12.36 -24.51
CA ASN A 110 12.09 -11.94 -25.15
C ASN A 110 12.43 -10.74 -26.02
N SER A 111 12.11 -10.84 -27.30
CA SER A 111 12.05 -9.68 -28.20
C SER A 111 11.39 -8.50 -27.48
N PRO A 112 11.85 -7.26 -27.70
CA PRO A 112 11.28 -6.10 -27.02
C PRO A 112 9.78 -6.06 -27.29
N LEU A 113 9.01 -6.29 -26.23
CA LEU A 113 7.55 -6.27 -26.29
C LEU A 113 7.13 -4.86 -26.69
N THR A 114 6.42 -4.73 -27.79
CA THR A 114 6.02 -3.42 -28.32
C THR A 114 4.66 -3.00 -27.79
N SER A 115 4.41 -1.69 -27.68
CA SER A 115 3.08 -1.20 -27.31
C SER A 115 1.98 -1.69 -28.25
N PHE A 116 2.29 -1.86 -29.53
CA PHE A 116 1.36 -2.37 -30.54
C PHE A 116 0.88 -3.79 -30.22
N GLN A 117 1.80 -4.68 -29.84
CA GLN A 117 1.47 -6.06 -29.46
C GLN A 117 0.57 -6.09 -28.22
N VAL A 118 0.96 -5.38 -27.15
CA VAL A 118 0.19 -5.33 -25.90
C VAL A 118 -1.20 -4.73 -26.14
N ARG A 119 -1.28 -3.69 -26.96
CA ARG A 119 -2.56 -3.07 -27.31
C ARG A 119 -3.48 -4.06 -28.02
N ARG A 120 -2.97 -4.75 -29.04
CA ARG A 120 -3.74 -5.73 -29.81
C ARG A 120 -4.24 -6.86 -28.91
N GLU A 121 -3.35 -7.45 -28.10
CA GLU A 121 -3.73 -8.52 -27.17
C GLU A 121 -4.76 -8.06 -26.14
N MET A 122 -4.63 -6.83 -25.62
CA MET A 122 -5.58 -6.27 -24.67
C MET A 122 -6.94 -6.01 -25.33
N GLU A 123 -6.98 -5.49 -26.56
CA GLU A 123 -8.21 -5.28 -27.32
C GLU A 123 -8.90 -6.62 -27.62
N GLU A 124 -8.15 -7.64 -28.06
CA GLU A 124 -8.66 -9.01 -28.26
C GLU A 124 -9.23 -9.61 -26.96
N LEU A 125 -8.53 -9.47 -25.83
CA LEU A 125 -9.02 -9.93 -24.53
C LEU A 125 -10.31 -9.22 -24.09
N LEU A 126 -10.40 -7.90 -24.33
CA LEU A 126 -11.61 -7.12 -24.00
C LEU A 126 -12.81 -7.48 -24.87
N GLU A 127 -12.56 -7.88 -26.12
CA GLU A 127 -13.59 -8.37 -27.05
C GLU A 127 -14.10 -9.75 -26.66
N GLN A 128 -13.20 -10.67 -26.26
CA GLN A 128 -13.56 -12.01 -25.77
C GLN A 128 -14.30 -11.96 -24.44
N PHE A 129 -13.96 -11.01 -23.56
CA PHE A 129 -14.57 -10.90 -22.25
C PHE A 129 -15.97 -10.28 -22.35
N GLN A 130 -17.03 -11.08 -22.58
CA GLN A 130 -18.42 -10.61 -22.67
C GLN A 130 -19.34 -11.25 -21.61
N PRO A 131 -19.27 -10.79 -20.35
CA PRO A 131 -20.12 -11.32 -19.30
C PRO A 131 -21.56 -10.79 -19.41
N ASP A 132 -22.53 -11.65 -19.14
CA ASP A 132 -23.93 -11.29 -18.99
C ASP A 132 -24.15 -10.52 -17.67
N PRO A 133 -24.68 -9.28 -17.69
CA PRO A 133 -24.90 -8.48 -16.48
C PRO A 133 -25.88 -9.11 -15.48
N GLN A 134 -26.83 -9.95 -15.93
CA GLN A 134 -27.82 -10.56 -15.05
C GLN A 134 -27.27 -11.79 -14.32
N HIS A 135 -26.52 -12.62 -15.03
CA HIS A 135 -26.00 -13.89 -14.50
C HIS A 135 -24.60 -13.75 -13.87
N HIS A 136 -23.81 -12.76 -14.30
CA HIS A 136 -22.40 -12.59 -13.92
C HIS A 136 -22.06 -11.14 -13.51
N PRO A 137 -22.69 -10.63 -12.42
CA PRO A 137 -22.54 -9.24 -12.02
C PRO A 137 -21.10 -8.84 -11.64
N ALA A 138 -20.31 -9.73 -11.05
CA ALA A 138 -18.92 -9.45 -10.67
C ALA A 138 -18.02 -9.32 -11.90
N GLN A 139 -18.14 -10.23 -12.86
CA GLN A 139 -17.43 -10.13 -14.14
C GLN A 139 -17.84 -8.87 -14.91
N PHE A 140 -19.14 -8.55 -14.96
CA PHE A 140 -19.62 -7.32 -15.60
C PHE A 140 -19.06 -6.06 -14.94
N ALA A 141 -19.04 -6.00 -13.61
CA ALA A 141 -18.45 -4.89 -12.87
C ALA A 141 -16.95 -4.74 -13.18
N LEU A 142 -16.21 -5.85 -13.27
CA LEU A 142 -14.80 -5.87 -13.66
C LEU A 142 -14.61 -5.32 -15.08
N LYS A 143 -15.33 -5.86 -16.08
CA LYS A 143 -15.25 -5.40 -17.48
C LYS A 143 -15.52 -3.91 -17.59
N LYS A 144 -16.63 -3.44 -17.00
CA LYS A 144 -17.02 -2.02 -17.05
C LYS A 144 -15.96 -1.11 -16.45
N LYS A 145 -15.35 -1.52 -15.34
CA LYS A 145 -14.28 -0.74 -14.72
C LYS A 145 -13.01 -0.76 -15.56
N LEU A 146 -12.66 -1.92 -16.10
CA LEU A 146 -11.48 -2.11 -16.94
C LEU A 146 -11.57 -1.29 -18.22
N GLN A 147 -12.67 -1.36 -18.96
CA GLN A 147 -12.88 -0.57 -20.18
C GLN A 147 -12.74 0.93 -19.90
N ARG A 148 -13.30 1.42 -18.79
CA ARG A 148 -13.16 2.83 -18.38
C ARG A 148 -11.71 3.20 -18.09
N LEU A 149 -10.96 2.33 -17.42
CA LEU A 149 -9.55 2.57 -17.11
C LEU A 149 -8.69 2.50 -18.38
N TRP A 150 -8.94 1.52 -19.24
CA TRP A 150 -8.25 1.36 -20.52
C TRP A 150 -8.48 2.54 -21.43
N HIS A 151 -9.72 3.01 -21.58
CA HIS A 151 -10.02 4.20 -22.38
C HIS A 151 -9.34 5.46 -21.83
N LYS A 152 -9.29 5.62 -20.50
CA LYS A 152 -8.73 6.83 -19.87
C LYS A 152 -7.20 6.83 -19.80
N TYR A 153 -6.58 5.68 -19.58
CA TYR A 153 -5.16 5.57 -19.25
C TYR A 153 -4.37 4.66 -20.19
N GLY A 154 -5.01 3.86 -21.03
CA GLY A 154 -4.35 2.85 -21.88
C GLY A 154 -3.32 3.46 -22.80
N THR A 155 -3.63 4.56 -23.48
CA THR A 155 -2.67 5.27 -24.36
C THR A 155 -1.40 5.70 -23.62
N ASN A 156 -1.55 6.21 -22.40
CA ASN A 156 -0.43 6.65 -21.58
C ASN A 156 0.35 5.48 -20.95
N LEU A 157 -0.35 4.39 -20.65
CA LEU A 157 0.29 3.17 -20.14
C LEU A 157 1.20 2.56 -21.19
N LEU A 158 0.77 2.51 -22.45
CA LEU A 158 1.47 1.83 -23.54
C LEU A 158 2.90 2.34 -23.81
N TYR A 159 3.20 3.61 -23.47
CA TYR A 159 4.56 4.16 -23.61
C TYR A 159 5.62 3.42 -22.79
N CYS A 160 5.23 2.71 -21.71
CA CYS A 160 6.18 1.92 -20.92
C CYS A 160 6.77 0.72 -21.66
N TYR A 161 6.12 0.28 -22.75
CA TYR A 161 6.62 -0.81 -23.59
C TYR A 161 7.55 -0.32 -24.70
N ASP A 162 7.35 0.92 -25.18
CA ASP A 162 8.16 1.48 -26.28
C ASP A 162 9.43 2.17 -25.80
N ILE A 163 9.42 2.75 -24.58
CA ILE A 163 10.54 3.53 -24.05
C ILE A 163 11.44 2.61 -23.21
N PRO A 164 12.69 2.34 -23.64
CA PRO A 164 13.61 1.51 -22.87
C PRO A 164 13.86 2.09 -21.48
N GLY A 165 13.71 1.25 -20.45
CA GLY A 165 13.98 1.62 -19.05
C GLY A 165 12.82 2.32 -18.32
N LEU A 166 11.72 2.65 -18.99
CA LEU A 166 10.50 3.12 -18.32
C LEU A 166 9.76 1.92 -17.71
N PRO A 167 9.59 1.82 -16.37
CA PRO A 167 8.95 0.66 -15.77
C PRO A 167 7.45 0.60 -16.11
N PRO A 168 6.90 -0.61 -16.36
CA PRO A 168 5.47 -0.78 -16.66
C PRO A 168 4.55 -0.67 -15.43
N ASP A 169 5.12 -0.68 -14.23
CA ASP A 169 4.40 -0.55 -12.97
C ASP A 169 5.08 0.42 -11.99
N ASN A 170 4.36 0.75 -10.92
CA ASN A 170 4.83 1.63 -9.85
C ASN A 170 5.24 0.85 -8.58
N LEU A 171 5.41 -0.47 -8.63
CA LEU A 171 5.51 -1.31 -7.44
C LEU A 171 6.77 -1.04 -6.63
N LYS A 172 7.90 -0.84 -7.31
CA LYS A 172 9.16 -0.46 -6.67
C LYS A 172 8.99 0.85 -5.89
N ILE A 173 8.29 1.81 -6.48
CA ILE A 173 8.00 3.11 -5.88
C ILE A 173 7.04 2.96 -4.68
N GLU A 174 5.97 2.17 -4.82
CA GLU A 174 5.04 1.90 -3.71
C GLU A 174 5.74 1.19 -2.54
N SER A 175 6.63 0.24 -2.83
CA SER A 175 7.44 -0.48 -1.84
C SER A 175 8.37 0.47 -1.08
N LEU A 176 9.10 1.31 -1.83
CA LEU A 176 9.98 2.35 -1.30
C LEU A 176 9.24 3.28 -0.32
N PHE A 177 8.12 3.88 -0.74
CA PHE A 177 7.34 4.77 0.12
C PHE A 177 6.70 4.04 1.31
N SER A 178 6.40 2.74 1.18
CA SER A 178 5.91 1.94 2.29
C SER A 178 7.02 1.66 3.32
N ASN A 179 8.25 1.42 2.87
CA ASN A 179 9.43 1.29 3.72
C ASN A 179 9.72 2.59 4.48
N LEU A 180 9.75 3.73 3.78
CA LEU A 180 9.95 5.04 4.41
C LEU A 180 8.88 5.34 5.46
N ARG A 181 7.60 5.09 5.15
CA ARG A 181 6.50 5.26 6.13
C ARG A 181 6.63 4.35 7.34
N ARG A 182 7.04 3.08 7.15
CA ARG A 182 7.28 2.15 8.26
C ARG A 182 8.45 2.61 9.13
N HIS A 183 9.55 2.99 8.50
CA HIS A 183 10.74 3.48 9.19
C HIS A 183 10.44 4.74 10.00
N GLN A 184 9.77 5.73 9.39
CA GLN A 184 9.35 6.96 10.07
C GLN A 184 8.45 6.69 11.28
N ARG A 185 7.49 5.77 11.17
CA ARG A 185 6.62 5.39 12.30
C ARG A 185 7.40 4.71 13.41
N ARG A 186 8.40 3.89 13.06
CA ARG A 186 9.27 3.21 14.03
C ARG A 186 10.14 4.19 14.80
N ILE A 187 10.74 5.18 14.13
CA ILE A 187 11.58 6.19 14.79
C ILE A 187 10.74 7.17 15.60
N SER A 188 9.65 7.70 15.01
CA SER A 188 8.85 8.74 15.67
C SER A 188 7.85 8.22 16.71
N GLY A 189 7.52 6.92 16.66
CA GLY A 189 6.44 6.31 17.44
C GLY A 189 5.02 6.78 17.05
N ARG A 190 4.88 7.60 16.00
CA ARG A 190 3.61 8.22 15.60
C ARG A 190 3.06 7.58 14.34
N LYS A 191 1.73 7.42 14.25
CA LYS A 191 1.05 6.95 13.03
C LYS A 191 1.21 7.93 11.86
N SER A 192 1.26 9.23 12.16
CA SER A 192 1.39 10.31 11.17
C SER A 192 2.74 10.27 10.47
N THR A 193 2.72 10.39 9.14
CA THR A 193 3.93 10.46 8.30
C THR A 193 4.06 11.82 7.63
N ALA A 194 3.51 12.87 8.25
CA ALA A 194 3.55 14.23 7.72
C ALA A 194 4.98 14.75 7.51
N GLU A 195 5.92 14.33 8.35
CA GLU A 195 7.35 14.68 8.23
C GLU A 195 7.98 14.19 6.91
N LEU A 196 7.46 13.09 6.33
CA LEU A 196 7.90 12.64 5.01
C LEU A 196 7.47 13.58 3.88
N ARG A 197 6.48 14.46 4.10
CA ARG A 197 6.12 15.47 3.11
C ARG A 197 7.21 16.54 2.99
N ASP A 198 7.81 16.90 4.12
CA ASP A 198 8.83 17.96 4.17
C ASP A 198 10.23 17.38 3.86
N PHE A 199 10.55 16.17 4.33
CA PHE A 199 11.90 15.58 4.23
C PHE A 199 12.01 14.31 3.40
N GLY A 200 10.90 13.75 2.92
CA GLY A 200 10.90 12.45 2.23
C GLY A 200 11.73 12.43 0.96
N GLN A 201 11.79 13.56 0.24
CA GLN A 201 12.62 13.69 -0.98
C GLN A 201 14.10 13.46 -0.70
N TYR A 202 14.61 13.90 0.46
CA TYR A 202 15.99 13.68 0.86
C TYR A 202 16.19 12.26 1.39
N GLN A 203 15.22 11.71 2.13
CA GLN A 203 15.32 10.33 2.62
C GLN A 203 15.42 9.30 1.49
N VAL A 204 14.83 9.56 0.32
CA VAL A 204 14.99 8.68 -0.86
C VAL A 204 16.43 8.69 -1.39
N LEU A 205 17.13 9.82 -1.31
CA LEU A 205 18.51 9.96 -1.80
C LEU A 205 19.54 9.36 -0.84
N PHE A 206 19.22 9.28 0.45
CA PHE A 206 20.11 8.80 1.51
C PHE A 206 19.63 7.47 2.11
N ILE A 207 19.23 6.54 1.24
CA ILE A 207 18.97 5.17 1.66
C ILE A 207 20.31 4.46 1.76
N ALA A 208 20.64 4.02 2.97
CA ALA A 208 21.78 3.16 3.25
C ALA A 208 21.26 1.77 3.63
N GLU A 209 21.84 0.73 3.04
CA GLU A 209 21.49 -0.66 3.31
C GLU A 209 22.07 -1.14 4.64
N ASN A 210 23.18 -0.52 5.07
CA ASN A 210 23.85 -0.82 6.34
C ASN A 210 24.49 0.44 6.96
N GLU A 211 24.91 0.31 8.21
CA GLU A 211 25.51 1.40 8.99
C GLU A 211 26.81 1.94 8.38
N LYS A 212 27.64 1.07 7.80
CA LYS A 212 28.90 1.48 7.17
C LYS A 212 28.66 2.41 5.98
N GLN A 213 27.71 2.04 5.12
CA GLN A 213 27.32 2.86 3.97
C GLN A 213 26.68 4.18 4.42
N LEU A 214 25.88 4.17 5.49
CA LEU A 214 25.32 5.38 6.07
C LEU A 214 26.43 6.32 6.57
N LEU A 215 27.42 5.79 7.27
CA LEU A 215 28.55 6.55 7.79
C LEU A 215 29.36 7.16 6.64
N GLU A 216 29.67 6.37 5.60
CA GLU A 216 30.35 6.86 4.40
C GLU A 216 29.58 8.01 3.73
N GLN A 217 28.25 7.87 3.58
CA GLN A 217 27.40 8.94 3.03
C GLN A 217 27.40 10.21 3.88
N ILE A 218 27.35 10.08 5.22
CA ILE A 218 27.38 11.23 6.13
C ILE A 218 28.75 11.93 6.08
N GLN A 219 29.84 11.16 6.01
CA GLN A 219 31.21 11.70 5.97
C GLN A 219 31.51 12.51 4.69
N GLN A 220 30.78 12.26 3.60
CA GLN A 220 30.91 13.03 2.36
C GLN A 220 30.38 14.47 2.47
N VAL A 221 29.57 14.78 3.50
CA VAL A 221 28.97 16.11 3.66
C VAL A 221 29.87 17.00 4.51
N PRO A 222 30.43 18.10 3.98
CA PRO A 222 31.21 19.04 4.78
C PRO A 222 30.37 19.62 5.93
N ILE A 223 30.93 19.63 7.14
CA ILE A 223 30.25 20.16 8.35
C ILE A 223 29.79 21.62 8.15
N THR A 224 30.54 22.41 7.38
CA THR A 224 30.21 23.80 7.06
C THR A 224 28.91 23.90 6.26
N GLU A 225 28.76 23.09 5.21
CA GLU A 225 27.55 23.03 4.39
C GLU A 225 26.35 22.53 5.18
N TYR A 226 26.55 21.48 6.00
CA TYR A 226 25.52 20.97 6.90
C TYR A 226 24.99 22.09 7.82
N LYS A 227 25.88 22.86 8.45
CA LYS A 227 25.49 23.96 9.34
C LYS A 227 24.72 25.06 8.60
N ILE A 228 25.11 25.39 7.36
CA ILE A 228 24.39 26.37 6.52
C ILE A 228 22.97 25.87 6.24
N GLN A 229 22.82 24.64 5.77
CA GLN A 229 21.50 24.08 5.45
C GLN A 229 20.64 23.90 6.69
N ARG A 230 21.22 23.52 7.83
CA ARG A 230 20.51 23.42 9.11
C ARG A 230 19.94 24.78 9.56
N ARG A 231 20.68 25.87 9.35
CA ARG A 231 20.19 27.23 9.61
C ARG A 231 19.03 27.60 8.68
N ARG A 232 19.15 27.34 7.38
CA ARG A 232 18.07 27.59 6.39
C ARG A 232 16.79 26.85 6.76
N LEU A 233 16.92 25.58 7.13
CA LEU A 233 15.80 24.75 7.57
C LEU A 233 15.15 25.30 8.85
N ALA A 234 15.95 25.72 9.84
CA ALA A 234 15.43 26.34 11.05
C ALA A 234 14.64 27.63 10.74
N MET A 235 15.12 28.45 9.81
CA MET A 235 14.41 29.66 9.36
C MET A 235 13.08 29.32 8.64
N ALA A 236 13.07 28.30 7.78
CA ALA A 236 11.86 27.84 7.09
C ALA A 236 10.82 27.23 8.04
N GLU A 237 11.26 26.54 9.09
CA GLU A 237 10.39 25.94 10.10
C GLU A 237 9.87 26.95 11.14
N ALA A 238 10.59 28.06 11.36
CA ALA A 238 10.29 29.03 12.42
C ALA A 238 8.80 29.49 12.44
N PRO A 239 8.15 29.83 11.30
CA PRO A 239 6.74 30.22 11.31
C PRO A 239 5.80 29.11 11.78
N ARG A 240 6.07 27.86 11.40
CA ARG A 240 5.25 26.70 11.82
C ARG A 240 5.46 26.41 13.31
N GLN A 241 6.70 26.51 13.79
CA GLN A 241 7.02 26.34 15.20
C GLN A 241 6.37 27.44 16.05
N GLN A 242 6.39 28.69 15.60
CA GLN A 242 5.71 29.83 16.23
C GLN A 242 4.22 29.56 16.41
N LYS A 243 3.52 29.19 15.33
CA LYS A 243 2.09 28.85 15.39
C LYS A 243 1.81 27.68 16.33
N ARG A 244 2.64 26.64 16.31
CA ARG A 244 2.54 25.51 17.25
C ARG A 244 2.70 25.94 18.70
N ARG A 245 3.65 26.83 19.01
CA ARG A 245 3.89 27.36 20.37
C ARG A 245 2.69 28.18 20.83
N LEU A 246 2.18 29.08 19.98
CA LEU A 246 0.97 29.86 20.24
C LEU A 246 -0.24 28.97 20.53
N HIS A 247 -0.47 27.92 19.75
CA HIS A 247 -1.61 27.01 19.96
C HIS A 247 -1.48 26.18 21.24
N ARG A 248 -0.26 25.87 21.71
CA ARG A 248 -0.03 25.05 22.91
C ARG A 248 0.04 25.86 24.19
N ASN A 249 0.64 27.05 24.15
CA ASN A 249 0.80 27.91 25.31
C ASN A 249 0.81 29.38 24.85
N PRO A 250 -0.37 29.98 24.63
CA PRO A 250 -0.48 31.31 24.08
C PRO A 250 0.12 32.38 25.00
N VAL A 251 -0.14 32.28 26.32
CA VAL A 251 0.29 33.29 27.31
C VAL A 251 1.81 33.43 27.35
N ASN A 252 2.54 32.33 27.56
CA ASN A 252 4.01 32.39 27.63
C ASN A 252 4.62 32.75 26.28
N THR A 253 4.00 32.34 25.17
CA THR A 253 4.52 32.66 23.83
C THR A 253 4.37 34.15 23.52
N ILE A 254 3.23 34.76 23.86
CA ILE A 254 3.02 36.21 23.68
C ILE A 254 3.93 37.01 24.63
N GLN A 255 4.05 36.60 25.90
CA GLN A 255 4.95 37.28 26.84
C GLN A 255 6.40 37.26 26.36
N ALA A 256 6.88 36.13 25.83
CA ALA A 256 8.23 36.04 25.26
C ALA A 256 8.42 36.98 24.07
N LEU A 257 7.41 37.15 23.21
CA LEU A 257 7.47 38.08 22.07
C LEU A 257 7.49 39.54 22.50
N VAL A 258 6.70 39.90 23.52
CA VAL A 258 6.71 41.25 24.11
C VAL A 258 8.09 41.56 24.70
N ASN A 259 8.66 40.63 25.47
CA ASN A 259 9.99 40.80 26.05
C ASN A 259 11.07 40.95 24.95
N GLN A 260 10.98 40.17 23.88
CA GLN A 260 11.90 40.26 22.75
C GLN A 260 11.78 41.59 22.00
N HIS A 261 10.56 42.13 21.89
CA HIS A 261 10.32 43.45 21.31
C HIS A 261 10.92 44.57 22.17
N GLN A 262 10.74 44.51 23.49
CA GLN A 262 11.34 45.47 24.41
C GLN A 262 12.87 45.45 24.35
N GLN A 263 13.49 44.27 24.26
CA GLN A 263 14.93 44.14 24.09
C GLN A 263 15.44 44.79 22.79
N LEU A 264 14.71 44.61 21.68
CA LEU A 264 15.06 45.26 20.41
C LEU A 264 14.96 46.78 20.50
N LEU A 265 13.94 47.30 21.17
CA LEU A 265 13.80 48.75 21.38
C LEU A 265 14.99 49.31 22.19
N THR A 266 15.38 48.64 23.29
CA THR A 266 16.54 49.07 24.07
C THR A 266 17.85 49.04 23.27
N VAL A 267 18.05 48.07 22.37
CA VAL A 267 19.25 48.02 21.51
C VAL A 267 19.23 49.15 20.48
N LEU A 268 18.08 49.44 19.88
CA LEU A 268 17.92 50.53 18.91
C LEU A 268 18.12 51.91 19.56
N GLU A 269 17.60 52.11 20.77
CA GLU A 269 17.82 53.33 21.55
C GLU A 269 19.30 53.52 21.88
N PHE A 270 19.98 52.44 22.29
CA PHE A 270 21.42 52.48 22.59
C PHE A 270 22.28 52.74 21.33
N GLN A 271 21.87 52.22 20.17
CA GLN A 271 22.53 52.49 18.89
C GLN A 271 22.31 53.94 18.44
N ALA A 272 21.10 54.48 18.59
CA ALA A 272 20.79 55.86 18.24
C ALA A 272 21.53 56.88 19.12
N LEU A 273 21.75 56.57 20.39
CA LEU A 273 22.51 57.40 21.33
C LEU A 273 24.03 57.37 21.08
N ASN A 274 24.57 56.30 20.47
CA ASN A 274 26.00 56.18 20.15
C ASN A 274 26.36 56.67 18.74
N THR A 275 25.38 57.10 17.95
CA THR A 275 25.59 57.67 16.59
C THR A 275 25.47 59.20 16.53
N ASN A 276 25.22 59.86 17.68
CA ASN A 276 25.35 61.31 17.87
C ASN A 276 26.63 61.62 18.64
#